data_AF-A0A1Q1M888-F1
#
_entry.id   AF-A0A1Q1M888-F1
#
_cell.length_a   1.000
_cell.length_b   1.000
_cell.length_c   1.000
_cell.angle_alpha   90.00
_cell.angle_beta   90.00
_cell.angle_gamma   90.00
#
_symmetry.space_group_name_H-M   'P 1'
#
loop_
_entity.id
_entity.type
_entity.pdbx_description
1 polymer ?
#
loop_
_entity_poly.entity_id
_entity_poly.type
_entity_poly.pdbx_seq_one_letter_code
_entity_poly.pdbx_strand_id
1 'polypeptide(L)'
;FLENREPKLVEDCKSTIFIRGKNANNVVLQILKDFSLLKKPRSVFFNKKNDLRPFEDASSLEFFSQKNDASLFMFGSNNKKRPNNIVLGRLFDYHVMDMFEFGVENFKTMNDFKIPKIPVGTKPMLLFAGEMFDKDAEYQRLKNLLIDFFRGPVIEHIRLQGLEHIFVFHSMDNGKVQFRSYKVVFKKSGTRVPHVVLEEMGPHMDLVLRRRKLASEDLFKQASKKPDQLKPK
;
A
#
# COMPACT_ATOMS: atom_id res chain seq x y z
N PHE A 1 -8.80 -25.50 4.04
CA PHE A 1 -9.06 -24.05 4.27
C PHE A 1 -8.25 -23.52 5.44
N LEU A 2 -8.32 -24.15 6.63
CA LEU A 2 -7.54 -23.74 7.80
C LEU A 2 -6.02 -23.97 7.62
N GLU A 3 -5.61 -25.11 7.08
CA GLU A 3 -4.19 -25.42 6.78
C GLU A 3 -3.49 -24.36 5.91
N ASN A 4 -4.22 -23.75 4.96
CA ASN A 4 -3.65 -22.72 4.09
C ASN A 4 -3.30 -21.42 4.83
N ARG A 5 -3.84 -21.22 6.04
CA ARG A 5 -3.64 -20.05 6.89
C ARG A 5 -2.62 -20.28 8.00
N GLU A 6 -2.10 -21.50 8.13
CA GLU A 6 -1.07 -21.78 9.12
C GLU A 6 0.23 -21.04 8.79
N PRO A 7 1.06 -20.72 9.79
CA PRO A 7 2.37 -20.09 9.57
C PRO A 7 3.24 -20.93 8.62
N LYS A 8 3.88 -20.25 7.66
CA LYS A 8 4.72 -20.89 6.64
C LYS A 8 6.15 -20.39 6.74
N LEU A 9 7.09 -21.28 6.44
CA LEU A 9 8.51 -20.92 6.33
C LEU A 9 8.72 -19.87 5.23
N VAL A 10 8.11 -20.10 4.08
CA VAL A 10 8.04 -19.15 2.96
C VAL A 10 6.62 -18.61 2.91
N GLU A 11 6.48 -17.33 3.26
CA GLU A 11 5.18 -16.67 3.32
C GLU A 11 4.55 -16.46 1.93
N ASP A 12 3.23 -16.54 1.88
CA ASP A 12 2.47 -16.06 0.73
C ASP A 12 2.55 -14.53 0.61
N CYS A 13 2.30 -13.99 -0.59
CA CYS A 13 2.17 -12.54 -0.70
C CYS A 13 0.89 -12.04 -0.03
N LYS A 14 1.04 -10.92 0.68
CA LYS A 14 0.03 -10.40 1.62
C LYS A 14 -1.24 -9.93 0.92
N SER A 15 -2.38 -10.36 1.48
CA SER A 15 -3.71 -9.89 1.11
C SER A 15 -4.05 -8.58 1.79
N THR A 16 -4.83 -7.73 1.12
CA THR A 16 -5.24 -6.41 1.65
C THR A 16 -6.74 -6.28 1.71
N ILE A 17 -7.25 -5.85 2.88
CA ILE A 17 -8.66 -5.49 3.06
C ILE A 17 -8.86 -3.98 2.89
N PHE A 18 -9.87 -3.60 2.13
CA PHE A 18 -10.27 -2.22 1.90
C PHE A 18 -11.61 -1.96 2.59
N ILE A 19 -11.61 -1.11 3.60
CA ILE A 19 -12.75 -0.91 4.49
C ILE A 19 -13.30 0.50 4.31
N ARG A 20 -14.57 0.58 3.89
CA ARG A 20 -15.32 1.82 3.83
C ARG A 20 -15.86 2.17 5.23
N GLY A 21 -15.38 3.26 5.82
CA GLY A 21 -15.90 3.80 7.07
C GLY A 21 -17.29 4.42 6.91
N LYS A 22 -18.02 4.54 8.02
CA LYS A 22 -19.40 5.06 8.10
C LYS A 22 -19.59 6.40 7.39
N ASN A 23 -18.64 7.31 7.55
CA ASN A 23 -18.70 8.67 7.02
C ASN A 23 -17.89 8.87 5.73
N ALA A 24 -17.41 7.81 5.08
CA ALA A 24 -16.64 7.92 3.83
C ALA A 24 -17.46 8.58 2.72
N ASN A 25 -16.92 9.67 2.16
CA ASN A 25 -17.47 10.39 1.01
C ASN A 25 -17.09 9.69 -0.32
N ASN A 26 -17.49 10.27 -1.45
CA ASN A 26 -17.22 9.70 -2.78
C ASN A 26 -15.73 9.71 -3.14
N VAL A 27 -14.98 10.75 -2.74
CA VAL A 27 -13.52 10.84 -2.95
C VAL A 27 -12.82 9.66 -2.26
N VAL A 28 -13.10 9.45 -0.97
CA VAL A 28 -12.54 8.34 -0.20
C VAL A 28 -12.96 6.98 -0.77
N LEU A 29 -14.22 6.83 -1.17
CA LEU A 29 -14.69 5.60 -1.82
C LEU A 29 -13.91 5.32 -3.10
N GLN A 30 -13.64 6.34 -3.92
CA GLN A 30 -12.91 6.20 -5.17
C GLN A 30 -11.43 5.85 -4.92
N ILE A 31 -10.79 6.47 -3.92
CA ILE A 31 -9.43 6.10 -3.49
C ILE A 31 -9.37 4.62 -3.12
N LEU A 32 -10.29 4.13 -2.29
CA LEU A 32 -10.34 2.73 -1.88
C LEU A 32 -10.54 1.80 -3.09
N LYS A 33 -11.37 2.19 -4.08
CA LYS A 33 -11.63 1.41 -5.30
C LYS A 33 -10.40 1.34 -6.20
N ASP A 34 -9.73 2.46 -6.43
CA ASP A 34 -8.54 2.53 -7.28
C ASP A 34 -7.42 1.66 -6.71
N PHE A 35 -7.12 1.80 -5.41
CA PHE A 35 -6.12 0.93 -4.76
C PHE A 35 -6.54 -0.54 -4.68
N SER A 36 -7.82 -0.83 -4.47
CA SER A 36 -8.32 -2.21 -4.51
C SER A 36 -8.13 -2.86 -5.88
N LEU A 37 -8.33 -2.09 -6.96
CA LEU A 37 -8.10 -2.56 -8.33
C LEU A 37 -6.60 -2.85 -8.55
N LEU A 38 -5.72 -1.94 -8.13
CA LEU A 38 -4.27 -2.10 -8.25
C LEU A 38 -3.71 -3.27 -7.42
N LYS A 39 -4.42 -3.65 -6.34
CA LYS A 39 -4.01 -4.72 -5.43
C LYS A 39 -4.64 -6.08 -5.77
N LYS A 40 -5.47 -6.17 -6.82
CA LYS A 40 -5.95 -7.46 -7.33
C LYS A 40 -4.77 -8.34 -7.80
N PRO A 41 -4.84 -9.67 -7.64
CA PRO A 41 -6.00 -10.43 -7.16
C PRO A 41 -6.12 -10.50 -5.62
N ARG A 42 -5.08 -10.13 -4.86
CA ARG A 42 -5.03 -10.25 -3.39
C ARG A 42 -5.64 -9.03 -2.68
N SER A 43 -6.88 -8.72 -3.05
CA SER A 43 -7.64 -7.58 -2.57
C SER A 43 -9.06 -8.00 -2.18
N VAL A 44 -9.50 -7.59 -0.99
CA VAL A 44 -10.85 -7.82 -0.48
C VAL A 44 -11.50 -6.47 -0.18
N PHE A 45 -12.64 -6.19 -0.81
CA PHE A 45 -13.30 -4.89 -0.70
C PHE A 45 -14.62 -4.97 0.06
N PHE A 46 -14.73 -4.24 1.17
CA PHE A 46 -15.96 -4.13 1.96
C PHE A 46 -16.82 -2.97 1.45
N ASN A 47 -17.80 -3.30 0.60
CA ASN A 47 -18.72 -2.31 0.01
C ASN A 47 -19.63 -1.64 1.06
N LYS A 48 -20.02 -2.38 2.10
CA LYS A 48 -20.86 -1.85 3.19
C LYS A 48 -20.07 -0.85 4.04
N LYS A 49 -20.77 0.14 4.58
CA LYS A 49 -20.21 1.10 5.53
C LYS A 49 -20.01 0.42 6.89
N ASN A 50 -18.85 0.63 7.50
CA ASN A 50 -18.48 0.06 8.79
C ASN A 50 -18.24 1.19 9.81
N ASP A 51 -18.84 1.08 11.00
CA ASP A 51 -18.59 2.01 12.11
C ASP A 51 -17.34 1.56 12.87
N LEU A 52 -16.18 1.94 12.33
CA LEU A 52 -14.87 1.53 12.84
C LEU A 52 -13.99 2.77 13.04
N ARG A 53 -13.16 2.74 14.09
CA ARG A 53 -12.25 3.82 14.44
C ARG A 53 -10.87 3.23 14.75
N PRO A 54 -9.98 3.07 13.75
CA PRO A 54 -8.78 2.23 13.90
C PRO A 54 -7.85 2.63 15.06
N PHE A 55 -7.80 3.94 15.37
CA PHE A 55 -6.96 4.49 16.43
C PHE A 55 -7.58 4.45 17.83
N GLU A 56 -8.88 4.16 17.93
CA GLU A 56 -9.58 4.10 19.23
C GLU A 56 -9.83 2.65 19.63
N ASP A 57 -10.25 1.80 18.69
CA ASP A 57 -10.45 0.36 18.89
C ASP A 57 -10.11 -0.39 17.58
N ALA A 58 -9.17 -1.32 17.68
CA ALA A 58 -8.70 -2.15 16.58
C ALA A 58 -9.43 -3.50 16.47
N SER A 59 -10.23 -3.90 17.47
CA SER A 59 -10.78 -5.26 17.58
C SER A 59 -11.58 -5.68 16.33
N SER A 60 -12.40 -4.77 15.78
CA SER A 60 -13.15 -5.04 14.55
C SER A 60 -12.26 -5.19 13.31
N LEU A 61 -11.13 -4.49 13.27
CA LEU A 61 -10.17 -4.57 12.18
C LEU A 61 -9.40 -5.89 12.23
N GLU A 62 -9.00 -6.31 13.44
CA GLU A 62 -8.34 -7.58 13.72
C GLU A 62 -9.28 -8.76 13.40
N PHE A 63 -10.56 -8.65 13.77
CA PHE A 63 -11.60 -9.60 13.36
C PHE A 63 -11.73 -9.71 11.83
N PHE A 64 -11.76 -8.58 11.11
CA PHE A 64 -11.81 -8.61 9.64
C PHE A 64 -10.55 -9.21 9.04
N SER A 65 -9.38 -8.92 9.62
CA SER A 65 -8.10 -9.49 9.21
C SER A 65 -8.11 -11.02 9.35
N GLN A 66 -8.46 -11.55 10.52
CA GLN A 66 -8.53 -12.99 10.78
C GLN A 66 -9.57 -13.69 9.89
N LYS A 67 -10.74 -13.08 9.71
CA LYS A 67 -11.80 -13.66 8.87
C LYS A 67 -11.36 -13.80 7.41
N ASN A 68 -10.61 -12.81 6.89
CA ASN A 68 -10.22 -12.76 5.48
C ASN A 68 -8.78 -13.20 5.21
N ASP A 69 -8.05 -13.60 6.25
CA ASP A 69 -6.63 -13.92 6.19
C ASP A 69 -5.81 -12.82 5.49
N ALA A 70 -5.93 -11.61 6.01
CA ALA A 70 -5.34 -10.41 5.40
C ALA A 70 -4.49 -9.64 6.40
N SER A 71 -3.18 -9.58 6.14
CA SER A 71 -2.20 -8.91 6.99
C SER A 71 -2.01 -7.42 6.67
N LEU A 72 -2.74 -6.88 5.69
CA LEU A 72 -2.70 -5.46 5.31
C LEU A 72 -4.11 -4.88 5.26
N PHE A 73 -4.25 -3.60 5.57
CA PHE A 73 -5.53 -2.90 5.46
C PHE A 73 -5.41 -1.46 4.98
N MET A 74 -6.47 -1.00 4.32
CA MET A 74 -6.72 0.42 4.06
C MET A 74 -8.14 0.76 4.53
N PHE A 75 -8.25 1.69 5.46
CA PHE A 75 -9.52 2.20 5.98
C PHE A 75 -9.75 3.64 5.51
N GLY A 76 -10.93 3.92 4.97
CA GLY A 76 -11.30 5.25 4.50
C GLY A 76 -12.42 5.89 5.32
N SER A 77 -12.26 7.15 5.69
CA SER A 77 -13.27 7.94 6.42
C SER A 77 -13.23 9.42 6.05
N ASN A 78 -14.25 10.19 6.40
CA ASN A 78 -14.27 11.63 6.18
C ASN A 78 -15.06 12.33 7.28
N ASN A 79 -14.55 13.44 7.82
CA ASN A 79 -15.27 14.34 8.73
C ASN A 79 -14.62 15.74 8.71
N LYS A 80 -15.23 16.74 9.37
CA LYS A 80 -14.74 18.13 9.39
C LYS A 80 -13.30 18.25 9.92
N LYS A 81 -12.93 17.49 10.96
CA LYS A 81 -11.58 17.51 11.56
C LYS A 81 -10.54 16.77 10.71
N ARG A 82 -10.96 15.73 10.00
CA ARG A 82 -10.13 14.84 9.17
C ARG A 82 -10.82 14.62 7.83
N PRO A 83 -10.79 15.60 6.92
CA PRO A 83 -11.31 15.42 5.57
C PRO A 83 -10.46 14.41 4.81
N ASN A 84 -11.10 13.67 3.89
CA ASN A 84 -10.50 12.67 3.00
C ASN A 84 -9.43 11.80 3.69
N ASN A 85 -9.81 11.14 4.77
CA ASN A 85 -8.90 10.46 5.66
C ASN A 85 -8.70 9.00 5.25
N ILE A 86 -7.45 8.60 5.03
CA ILE A 86 -7.07 7.21 4.76
C ILE A 86 -6.14 6.74 5.89
N VAL A 87 -6.38 5.54 6.40
CA VAL A 87 -5.48 4.85 7.32
C VAL A 87 -4.94 3.62 6.61
N LEU A 88 -3.62 3.53 6.50
CA LEU A 88 -2.90 2.36 6.01
C LEU A 88 -2.30 1.64 7.20
N GLY A 89 -2.30 0.32 7.19
CA GLY A 89 -1.56 -0.42 8.19
C GLY A 89 -1.40 -1.89 7.88
N ARG A 90 -0.69 -2.55 8.79
CA ARG A 90 -0.36 -3.97 8.72
C ARG A 90 -0.55 -4.64 10.06
N LEU A 91 -0.84 -5.92 9.99
CA LEU A 91 -1.07 -6.77 11.14
C LEU A 91 0.04 -7.82 11.23
N PHE A 92 0.36 -8.22 12.46
CA PHE A 92 1.21 -9.36 12.78
C PHE A 92 0.44 -10.25 13.74
N ASP A 93 0.34 -11.54 13.43
CA ASP A 93 -0.52 -12.48 14.16
C ASP A 93 -1.96 -11.94 14.37
N TYR A 94 -2.53 -11.38 13.30
CA TYR A 94 -3.84 -10.74 13.27
C TYR A 94 -4.05 -9.55 14.22
N HIS A 95 -3.00 -9.07 14.91
CA HIS A 95 -3.03 -7.87 15.73
C HIS A 95 -2.40 -6.69 15.01
N VAL A 96 -2.91 -5.47 15.24
CA VAL A 96 -2.37 -4.29 14.56
C VAL A 96 -0.94 -4.01 14.99
N MET A 97 -0.01 -4.08 14.03
CA MET A 97 1.41 -3.83 14.26
C MET A 97 1.75 -2.35 14.02
N ASP A 98 1.55 -1.86 12.78
CA ASP A 98 1.79 -0.47 12.42
C ASP A 98 0.60 0.09 11.66
N MET A 99 0.28 1.37 11.90
CA MET A 99 -0.63 2.13 11.04
C MET A 99 -0.28 3.61 10.96
N PHE A 100 -0.54 4.19 9.80
CA PHE A 100 -0.34 5.60 9.48
C PHE A 100 -1.63 6.19 8.92
N GLU A 101 -1.99 7.37 9.42
CA GLU A 101 -3.13 8.14 8.96
C GLU A 101 -2.68 9.27 8.04
N PHE A 102 -3.42 9.46 6.95
CA PHE A 102 -3.17 10.48 5.95
C PHE A 102 -4.43 11.29 5.67
N GLY A 103 -4.25 12.60 5.55
CA GLY A 103 -5.17 13.45 4.79
C GLY A 103 -4.83 13.38 3.31
N VAL A 104 -5.83 13.16 2.47
CA VAL A 104 -5.65 13.12 1.03
C VAL A 104 -6.06 14.45 0.40
N GLU A 105 -5.12 15.06 -0.31
CA GLU A 105 -5.28 16.28 -1.09
C GLU A 105 -4.99 16.02 -2.58
N ASN A 106 -5.48 16.91 -3.46
CA ASN A 106 -5.23 16.89 -4.90
C ASN A 106 -5.49 15.53 -5.57
N PHE A 107 -6.50 14.78 -5.10
CA PHE A 107 -6.81 13.46 -5.63
C PHE A 107 -7.33 13.54 -7.07
N LYS A 108 -6.71 12.76 -7.97
CA LYS A 108 -7.26 12.40 -9.28
C LYS A 108 -7.37 10.89 -9.37
N THR A 109 -8.52 10.40 -9.81
CA THR A 109 -8.77 8.97 -9.96
C THR A 109 -8.09 8.43 -11.20
N MET A 110 -7.83 7.13 -11.24
CA MET A 110 -7.39 6.43 -12.45
C MET A 110 -8.29 6.69 -13.67
N ASN A 111 -9.59 6.97 -13.45
CA ASN A 111 -10.53 7.24 -14.54
C ASN A 111 -10.33 8.63 -15.20
N ASP A 112 -9.63 9.55 -14.54
CA ASP A 112 -9.36 10.88 -15.09
C ASP A 112 -8.25 10.84 -16.15
N PHE A 113 -7.45 9.77 -16.16
CA PHE A 113 -6.34 9.58 -17.08
C PHE A 113 -6.77 8.75 -18.29
N LYS A 114 -6.78 9.38 -19.47
CA LYS A 114 -7.18 8.75 -20.75
C LYS A 114 -6.03 7.99 -21.38
N ILE A 115 -5.49 6.99 -20.69
CA ILE A 115 -4.43 6.11 -21.20
C ILE A 115 -4.86 4.64 -21.18
N PRO A 116 -4.21 3.75 -21.97
CA PRO A 116 -4.53 2.33 -21.93
C PRO A 116 -4.14 1.73 -20.57
N LYS A 117 -5.12 1.06 -19.93
CA LYS A 117 -4.96 0.42 -18.62
C LYS A 117 -3.89 -0.67 -18.66
N ILE A 118 -3.21 -0.87 -17.52
CA ILE A 118 -2.26 -1.98 -17.33
C ILE A 118 -3.00 -3.28 -16.99
N PRO A 119 -2.40 -4.45 -17.27
CA PRO A 119 -2.94 -5.73 -16.84
C PRO A 119 -3.11 -5.83 -15.31
N VAL A 120 -4.20 -6.47 -14.87
CA VAL A 120 -4.42 -6.76 -13.44
C VAL A 120 -3.34 -7.73 -12.94
N GLY A 121 -2.83 -7.48 -11.73
CA GLY A 121 -1.77 -8.30 -11.12
C GLY A 121 -0.36 -7.95 -11.59
N THR A 122 -0.18 -6.87 -12.35
CA THR A 122 1.14 -6.32 -12.68
C THR A 122 1.91 -6.01 -11.39
N LYS A 123 3.13 -6.52 -11.26
CA LYS A 123 4.01 -6.21 -10.13
C LYS A 123 4.55 -4.79 -10.32
N PRO A 124 4.23 -3.84 -9.42
CA PRO A 124 4.72 -2.47 -9.57
C PRO A 124 6.19 -2.38 -9.17
N MET A 125 6.91 -1.52 -9.88
CA MET A 125 8.16 -0.94 -9.40
C MET A 125 7.84 0.15 -8.36
N LEU A 126 8.70 0.33 -7.37
CA LEU A 126 8.55 1.34 -6.34
C LEU A 126 9.74 2.28 -6.37
N LEU A 127 9.49 3.58 -6.47
CA LEU A 127 10.48 4.64 -6.36
C LEU A 127 10.15 5.51 -5.15
N PHE A 128 11.14 5.67 -4.27
CA PHE A 128 11.08 6.59 -3.14
C PHE A 128 12.06 7.72 -3.39
N ALA A 129 11.55 8.94 -3.49
CA ALA A 129 12.32 10.16 -3.70
C ALA A 129 12.19 11.08 -2.49
N GLY A 130 13.23 11.88 -2.25
CA GLY A 130 13.33 12.79 -1.11
C GLY A 130 14.03 12.16 0.10
N GLU A 131 14.82 12.97 0.81
CA GLU A 131 15.80 12.50 1.79
C GLU A 131 15.17 12.01 3.09
N MET A 132 13.94 12.42 3.41
CA MET A 132 13.26 12.04 4.66
C MET A 132 13.12 10.52 4.78
N PHE A 133 12.90 9.83 3.65
CA PHE A 133 12.81 8.37 3.62
C PHE A 133 14.07 7.63 4.07
N ASP A 134 15.22 8.31 4.10
CA ASP A 134 16.50 7.72 4.51
C ASP A 134 17.04 8.38 5.80
N LYS A 135 16.65 9.62 6.12
CA LYS A 135 17.14 10.37 7.28
C LYS A 135 16.21 10.33 8.50
N ASP A 136 14.90 10.29 8.30
CA ASP A 136 13.92 10.35 9.39
C ASP A 136 13.39 8.96 9.75
N ALA A 137 13.46 8.61 11.03
CA ALA A 137 13.08 7.27 11.52
C ALA A 137 11.61 6.92 11.25
N GLU A 138 10.71 7.91 11.29
CA GLU A 138 9.28 7.69 11.03
C GLU A 138 9.03 7.48 9.54
N TYR A 139 9.71 8.24 8.68
CA TYR A 139 9.65 8.07 7.24
C TYR A 139 10.30 6.76 6.79
N GLN A 140 11.35 6.29 7.47
CA GLN A 140 11.91 4.96 7.25
C GLN A 140 10.88 3.87 7.57
N ARG A 141 10.15 3.99 8.70
CA ARG A 141 9.04 3.06 9.03
C ARG A 141 7.89 3.17 8.05
N LEU A 142 7.57 4.37 7.57
CA LEU A 142 6.57 4.57 6.51
C LEU A 142 6.99 3.92 5.19
N LYS A 143 8.22 4.15 4.72
CA LYS A 143 8.80 3.51 3.54
C LYS A 143 8.74 1.99 3.66
N ASN A 144 9.10 1.45 4.82
CA ASN A 144 8.99 0.01 5.09
C ASN A 144 7.55 -0.51 4.95
N LEU A 145 6.57 0.20 5.54
CA LEU A 145 5.15 -0.14 5.38
C LEU A 145 4.71 -0.06 3.91
N LEU A 146 5.07 1.01 3.19
CA LEU A 146 4.67 1.21 1.79
C LEU A 146 5.26 0.16 0.86
N ILE A 147 6.52 -0.25 1.09
CA ILE A 147 7.14 -1.37 0.37
C ILE A 147 6.34 -2.65 0.60
N ASP A 148 6.07 -2.99 1.87
CA ASP A 148 5.31 -4.19 2.23
C ASP A 148 3.88 -4.15 1.65
N PHE A 149 3.27 -2.97 1.64
CA PHE A 149 1.94 -2.74 1.13
C PHE A 149 1.85 -2.90 -0.40
N PHE A 150 2.83 -2.39 -1.16
CA PHE A 150 2.71 -2.31 -2.62
C PHE A 150 3.59 -3.28 -3.42
N ARG A 151 4.59 -3.94 -2.82
CA ARG A 151 5.56 -4.77 -3.57
C ARG A 151 4.97 -5.97 -4.32
N GLY A 152 3.82 -6.50 -3.88
CA GLY A 152 3.24 -7.72 -4.44
C GLY A 152 4.08 -8.99 -4.20
N PRO A 153 4.04 -9.99 -5.10
CA PRO A 153 4.76 -11.26 -4.92
C PRO A 153 6.28 -11.09 -4.98
N VAL A 154 7.00 -11.93 -4.23
CA VAL A 154 8.45 -12.09 -4.37
C VAL A 154 8.69 -13.02 -5.56
N ILE A 155 9.55 -12.60 -6.49
CA ILE A 155 9.85 -13.32 -7.73
C ILE A 155 11.35 -13.27 -7.97
N GLU A 156 11.89 -14.32 -8.58
CA GLU A 156 13.32 -14.40 -8.95
C GLU A 156 13.60 -13.75 -10.30
N HIS A 157 12.64 -13.86 -11.23
CA HIS A 157 12.77 -13.37 -12.59
C HIS A 157 11.56 -12.52 -12.99
N ILE A 158 11.82 -11.45 -13.74
CA ILE A 158 10.80 -10.61 -14.34
C ILE A 158 11.15 -10.37 -15.81
N ARG A 159 10.16 -10.53 -16.69
CA ARG A 159 10.30 -10.20 -18.11
C ARG A 159 10.34 -8.68 -18.29
N LEU A 160 11.05 -8.18 -19.31
CA LEU A 160 11.12 -6.74 -19.59
C LEU A 160 9.73 -6.12 -19.79
N GLN A 161 8.85 -6.80 -20.53
CA GLN A 161 7.46 -6.39 -20.74
C GLN A 161 6.60 -6.50 -19.47
N GLY A 162 7.13 -6.97 -18.34
CA GLY A 162 6.44 -6.97 -17.05
C GLY A 162 6.71 -5.70 -16.24
N LEU A 163 7.68 -4.88 -16.66
CA LEU A 163 8.02 -3.60 -16.06
C LEU A 163 7.09 -2.49 -16.60
N GLU A 164 5.78 -2.67 -16.44
CA GLU A 164 4.77 -1.78 -17.03
C GLU A 164 4.26 -0.70 -16.07
N HIS A 165 4.55 -0.81 -14.77
CA HIS A 165 3.94 0.03 -13.75
C HIS A 165 4.93 0.46 -12.68
N ILE A 166 4.91 1.74 -12.33
CA ILE A 166 5.72 2.31 -11.25
C ILE A 166 4.87 3.18 -10.34
N PHE A 167 5.02 2.97 -9.03
CA PHE A 167 4.59 3.89 -8.00
C PHE A 167 5.75 4.77 -7.58
N VAL A 168 5.51 6.06 -7.51
CA VAL A 168 6.46 7.06 -7.05
C VAL A 168 5.92 7.70 -5.78
N PHE A 169 6.70 7.61 -4.71
CA PHE A 169 6.49 8.29 -3.45
C PHE A 169 7.56 9.35 -3.30
N HIS A 170 7.18 10.62 -3.25
CA HIS A 170 8.13 11.72 -3.09
C HIS A 170 7.85 12.45 -1.78
N SER A 171 8.78 12.40 -0.82
CA SER A 171 8.70 13.22 0.39
C SER A 171 9.15 14.64 0.06
N MET A 172 8.24 15.59 0.23
CA MET A 172 8.47 17.02 -0.03
C MET A 172 8.92 17.74 1.23
N ASP A 173 9.61 18.87 1.09
CA ASP A 173 10.10 19.70 2.20
C ASP A 173 8.98 20.22 3.13
N ASN A 174 7.76 20.33 2.61
CA ASN A 174 6.58 20.72 3.39
C ASN A 174 5.95 19.56 4.22
N GLY A 175 6.63 18.42 4.30
CA GLY A 175 6.18 17.24 5.03
C GLY A 175 5.12 16.39 4.32
N LYS A 176 4.66 16.78 3.12
CA LYS A 176 3.72 15.95 2.34
C LYS A 176 4.46 14.84 1.60
N VAL A 177 3.79 13.71 1.41
CA VAL A 177 4.25 12.64 0.51
C VAL A 177 3.38 12.66 -0.73
N GLN A 178 3.95 13.01 -1.88
CA GLN A 178 3.25 12.89 -3.15
C GLN A 178 3.25 11.43 -3.58
N PHE A 179 2.07 10.91 -3.93
CA PHE A 179 1.91 9.60 -4.57
C PHE A 179 1.51 9.80 -6.02
N ARG A 180 2.28 9.18 -6.92
CA ARG A 180 1.99 9.14 -8.35
C ARG A 180 2.14 7.72 -8.86
N SER A 181 1.36 7.40 -9.89
CA SER A 181 1.32 6.08 -10.50
C SER A 181 1.41 6.26 -12.02
N TYR A 182 2.41 5.61 -12.62
CA TYR A 182 2.73 5.77 -14.03
C TYR A 182 2.78 4.42 -14.73
N LYS A 183 2.26 4.40 -15.95
CA LYS A 183 2.53 3.35 -16.91
C LYS A 183 3.91 3.60 -17.54
N VAL A 184 4.70 2.53 -17.67
CA VAL A 184 6.02 2.56 -18.29
C VAL A 184 5.90 2.16 -19.76
N VAL A 185 6.47 2.98 -20.64
CA VAL A 185 6.49 2.77 -22.08
C VAL A 185 7.94 2.73 -22.56
N PHE A 186 8.33 1.60 -23.17
CA PHE A 186 9.65 1.43 -23.76
C PHE A 186 9.64 1.86 -25.23
N LYS A 187 10.46 2.85 -25.57
CA LYS A 187 10.67 3.34 -26.93
C LYS A 187 12.05 2.92 -27.46
N LYS A 188 12.18 2.83 -28.78
CA LYS A 188 13.45 2.53 -29.45
C LYS A 188 14.47 3.65 -29.14
N SER A 189 15.67 3.27 -28.73
CA SER A 189 16.76 4.19 -28.33
C SER A 189 18.00 4.11 -29.22
N GLY A 190 18.07 3.13 -30.13
CA GLY A 190 19.28 2.83 -30.91
C GLY A 190 20.36 2.05 -30.14
N THR A 191 20.14 1.73 -28.86
CA THR A 191 21.03 0.89 -28.04
C THR A 191 20.30 -0.35 -27.51
N ARG A 192 21.01 -1.19 -26.74
CA ARG A 192 20.40 -2.35 -26.05
C ARG A 192 19.45 -1.95 -24.91
N VAL A 193 19.54 -0.73 -24.40
CA VAL A 193 18.70 -0.22 -23.30
C VAL A 193 17.59 0.65 -23.91
N PRO A 194 16.31 0.32 -23.73
CA PRO A 194 15.22 1.11 -24.30
C PRO A 194 15.13 2.50 -23.68
N HIS A 195 14.61 3.47 -24.44
CA HIS A 195 14.27 4.78 -23.90
C HIS A 195 12.97 4.68 -23.11
N VAL A 196 13.02 5.02 -21.82
CA VAL A 196 11.89 4.87 -20.90
C VAL A 196 11.08 6.16 -20.87
N VAL A 197 9.78 6.04 -21.14
CA VAL A 197 8.80 7.12 -21.01
C VAL A 197 7.76 6.73 -19.97
N LEU A 198 7.37 7.68 -19.12
CA LEU A 198 6.33 7.49 -18.12
C LEU A 198 5.07 8.23 -18.53
N GLU A 199 3.95 7.52 -18.56
CA GLU A 199 2.62 8.08 -18.81
C GLU A 199 1.82 8.02 -17.51
N GLU A 200 1.33 9.16 -17.03
CA GLU A 200 0.58 9.19 -15.78
C GLU A 200 -0.76 8.47 -15.93
N MET A 201 -1.04 7.55 -15.00
CA MET A 201 -2.20 6.66 -15.06
C MET A 201 -3.09 6.71 -13.82
N GLY A 202 -2.61 7.38 -12.78
CA GLY A 202 -3.29 7.47 -11.50
C GLY A 202 -3.27 6.16 -10.68
N PRO A 203 -3.77 6.21 -9.43
CA PRO A 203 -4.28 7.41 -8.80
C PRO A 203 -3.16 8.40 -8.48
N HIS A 204 -3.49 9.69 -8.49
CA HIS A 204 -2.60 10.80 -8.17
C HIS A 204 -3.12 11.43 -6.89
N MET A 205 -2.27 11.63 -5.89
CA MET A 205 -2.68 12.31 -4.66
C MET A 205 -1.50 12.82 -3.85
N ASP A 206 -1.76 13.80 -2.99
CA ASP A 206 -0.81 14.26 -1.99
C ASP A 206 -1.28 13.76 -0.62
N LEU A 207 -0.38 13.10 0.10
CA LEU A 207 -0.63 12.50 1.41
C LEU A 207 -0.03 13.41 2.50
N VAL A 208 -0.92 13.98 3.32
CA VAL A 208 -0.55 14.75 4.50
C VAL A 208 -0.50 13.81 5.70
N LEU A 209 0.69 13.59 6.25
CA LEU A 209 0.88 12.73 7.41
C LEU A 209 0.11 13.26 8.63
N ARG A 210 -0.63 12.39 9.33
CA ARG A 210 -1.41 12.72 10.54
C ARG A 210 -0.95 11.82 11.70
N ARG A 211 -1.86 11.06 12.31
CA ARG A 211 -1.54 10.13 13.40
C ARG A 211 -0.76 8.92 12.89
N ARG A 212 0.01 8.32 13.79
CA ARG A 212 0.67 7.03 13.57
C ARG A 212 0.61 6.19 14.84
N LYS A 213 0.58 4.88 14.67
CA LYS A 213 0.82 3.90 15.74
C LYS A 213 1.91 2.98 15.21
N LEU A 214 3.06 2.97 15.87
CA LEU A 214 4.17 2.11 15.53
C LEU A 214 4.26 0.97 16.54
N ALA A 215 4.63 -0.21 16.08
CA ALA A 215 4.98 -1.32 16.95
C ALA A 215 6.19 -0.96 17.82
N SER A 216 6.22 -1.51 19.04
CA SER A 216 7.41 -1.47 19.88
C SER A 216 8.60 -2.10 19.16
N GLU A 217 9.81 -1.75 19.58
CA GLU A 217 11.01 -2.35 19.01
C GLU A 217 11.03 -3.87 19.14
N ASP A 218 10.60 -4.39 20.29
CA ASP A 218 10.59 -5.84 20.55
C ASP A 218 9.60 -6.57 19.65
N LEU A 219 8.39 -6.03 19.49
CA LEU A 219 7.40 -6.60 18.56
C LEU A 219 7.90 -6.52 17.11
N PHE A 220 8.55 -5.41 16.73
CA PHE A 220 9.10 -5.26 15.39
C PHE A 220 10.27 -6.24 15.13
N LYS A 221 11.14 -6.46 16.12
CA LYS A 221 12.22 -7.46 16.09
C LYS A 221 11.66 -8.87 15.96
N GLN A 222 10.62 -9.19 16.75
CA GLN A 222 9.94 -10.48 16.68
C GLN A 222 9.33 -10.72 15.30
N ALA A 223 8.57 -9.75 14.77
CA ALA A 223 7.94 -9.83 13.47
C ALA A 223 8.92 -9.87 12.29
N SER A 224 10.16 -9.39 12.49
CA SER A 224 11.21 -9.36 11.47
C SER A 224 12.22 -10.51 11.59
N LYS A 225 11.98 -11.47 12.49
CA LYS A 225 12.88 -12.61 12.70
C LYS A 225 12.91 -13.48 11.44
N LYS A 226 14.11 -13.65 10.86
CA LYS A 226 14.31 -14.58 9.74
C LYS A 226 14.41 -16.02 10.27
N PRO A 227 13.65 -16.97 9.70
CA PRO A 227 13.81 -18.38 10.03
C PRO A 227 15.26 -18.85 9.79
N ASP A 228 15.81 -19.63 10.71
CA ASP A 228 17.20 -20.09 10.62
C ASP A 228 17.43 -20.95 9.36
N GLN A 229 16.40 -21.67 8.92
CA GLN A 229 16.41 -22.50 7.72
C GLN A 229 16.59 -21.70 6.42
N LEU A 230 16.32 -20.39 6.44
CA LEU A 230 16.44 -19.51 5.27
C LEU A 230 17.69 -18.63 5.29
N LYS A 231 18.56 -18.76 6.32
CA LYS A 231 19.83 -18.02 6.35
C LYS A 231 20.77 -18.62 5.29
N PRO A 232 21.49 -17.79 4.51
CA PRO A 232 22.52 -18.29 3.61
C PRO A 232 23.54 -19.07 4.44
N LYS A 233 23.89 -20.27 3.96
CA LYS A 233 24.97 -21.08 4.54
C LYS A 233 26.32 -20.40 4.36
#